data_AF-G3WRC1-F1
#
_entry.id   AF-G3WRC1-F1
#
_cell.length_a   1.000
_cell.length_b   1.000
_cell.length_c   1.000
_cell.angle_alpha   90.00
_cell.angle_beta   90.00
_cell.angle_gamma   90.00
#
_symmetry.space_group_name_H-M   'P 1'
#
loop_
_entity.id
_entity.type
_entity.pdbx_description
1 polymer ?
#
loop_
_entity_poly.entity_id
_entity_poly.type
_entity_poly.pdbx_seq_one_letter_code
_entity_poly.pdbx_strand_id
1 'polypeptide(L)'
;MRGLLHACSVALGCLKKSLSQRPWKPRLSMGGVGSSVGMGTRRGEGRACGGQARRSVALLWLTVAAGLSSAWGSGGRGQQRWPVPYRRFEFRPKPDPYCQAQYTFCPTGSPIPVMKDNDVLEVFRLQTPVWEFKYGDLLGHLNIMHDAIGFRNVVTGKNYTMEWYELFQLGNCTFPHLRPEMNAPFWCNQGAACFFEGIDDIHWKENGTLVLIATISGKIFNQMANWVKQDNETGIYYETWTVQSSPGKQSTTWFESYDCSKFVLRTYKKLAELGANFKNIQTNYTRIFLYSGEPTYVGNETSIFGPAGNKSLATAIKSFYYPFRPHLSAKEFVLSLLKIFDAVLIHRQFYLFYNFEYWFLPMKYPFIKITYEEIPLPNKQNTSF
;
A
#
# COMPACT_ATOMS: atom_id res chain seq x y z
N MET A 1 22.07 -9.86 -19.33
CA MET A 1 20.93 -9.37 -20.14
C MET A 1 19.67 -10.22 -19.96
N ARG A 2 19.59 -11.47 -20.45
CA ARG A 2 18.35 -12.29 -20.43
C ARG A 2 17.62 -12.32 -19.07
N GLY A 3 18.32 -12.63 -17.97
CA GLY A 3 17.72 -12.64 -16.62
C GLY A 3 17.20 -11.29 -16.11
N LEU A 4 17.80 -10.17 -16.53
CA LEU A 4 17.36 -8.82 -16.14
C LEU A 4 16.07 -8.42 -16.87
N LEU A 5 16.00 -8.74 -18.17
CA LEU A 5 14.76 -8.60 -18.95
C LEU A 5 13.66 -9.51 -18.39
N HIS A 6 14.00 -10.72 -17.93
CA HIS A 6 13.02 -11.60 -17.31
C HIS A 6 12.51 -11.04 -15.97
N ALA A 7 13.38 -10.67 -15.02
CA ALA A 7 12.96 -10.10 -13.73
C ALA A 7 12.15 -8.79 -13.89
N CYS A 8 12.59 -7.90 -14.78
CA CYS A 8 11.89 -6.64 -15.04
C CYS A 8 10.55 -6.87 -15.77
N SER A 9 10.52 -7.74 -16.78
CA SER A 9 9.28 -8.14 -17.47
C SER A 9 8.35 -9.02 -16.61
N VAL A 10 8.85 -9.65 -15.56
CA VAL A 10 8.04 -10.37 -14.56
C VAL A 10 7.43 -9.36 -13.58
N ALA A 11 8.21 -8.48 -12.95
CA ALA A 11 7.67 -7.47 -12.04
C ALA A 11 6.67 -6.56 -12.77
N LEU A 12 7.07 -5.96 -13.89
CA LEU A 12 6.21 -5.10 -14.71
C LEU A 12 5.13 -5.90 -15.47
N GLY A 13 5.32 -7.21 -15.70
CA GLY A 13 4.33 -8.08 -16.33
C GLY A 13 3.25 -8.58 -15.37
N CYS A 14 3.59 -8.78 -14.10
CA CYS A 14 2.64 -9.04 -13.02
C CYS A 14 1.85 -7.76 -12.71
N LEU A 15 2.51 -6.60 -12.67
CA LEU A 15 1.84 -5.29 -12.64
C LEU A 15 0.93 -5.08 -13.86
N LYS A 16 1.39 -5.36 -15.10
CA LYS A 16 0.53 -5.34 -16.29
C LYS A 16 -0.67 -6.29 -16.17
N LYS A 17 -0.48 -7.48 -15.61
CA LYS A 17 -1.54 -8.46 -15.34
C LYS A 17 -2.52 -7.95 -14.26
N SER A 18 -2.03 -7.21 -13.27
CA SER A 18 -2.84 -6.49 -12.28
C SER A 18 -3.70 -5.40 -12.91
N LEU A 19 -3.07 -4.55 -13.73
CA LEU A 19 -3.68 -3.42 -14.45
C LEU A 19 -4.55 -3.84 -15.65
N SER A 20 -4.41 -5.07 -16.15
CA SER A 20 -5.14 -5.60 -17.30
C SER A 20 -6.54 -6.10 -16.90
N GLN A 21 -7.45 -5.15 -16.73
CA GLN A 21 -8.89 -5.38 -16.51
C GLN A 21 -9.60 -5.73 -17.83
N ARG A 22 -9.49 -6.97 -18.31
CA ARG A 22 -10.41 -7.51 -19.32
C ARG A 22 -11.55 -8.27 -18.62
N PRO A 23 -12.82 -7.95 -18.89
CA PRO A 23 -13.95 -8.62 -18.25
C PRO A 23 -14.13 -10.05 -18.79
N TRP A 24 -14.34 -10.99 -17.88
CA TRP A 24 -14.87 -12.32 -18.18
C TRP A 24 -16.40 -12.24 -18.25
N LYS A 25 -17.05 -12.98 -19.17
CA LYS A 25 -18.50 -12.89 -19.42
C LYS A 25 -19.23 -14.22 -19.14
N PRO A 26 -20.02 -14.29 -18.06
CA PRO A 26 -21.19 -15.17 -17.98
C PRO A 26 -22.29 -14.73 -18.98
N ARG A 27 -23.25 -15.61 -19.26
CA ARG A 27 -24.41 -15.34 -20.16
C ARG A 27 -25.72 -15.14 -19.37
N LEU A 28 -26.44 -14.06 -19.69
CA LEU A 28 -27.90 -13.87 -19.48
C LEU A 28 -28.36 -13.85 -17.99
N SER A 29 -29.54 -13.33 -17.62
CA SER A 29 -30.76 -12.97 -18.38
C SER A 29 -31.30 -11.56 -18.05
N MET A 30 -32.44 -11.17 -18.64
CA MET A 30 -33.04 -9.81 -18.59
C MET A 30 -34.15 -9.61 -17.54
N GLY A 31 -34.42 -8.34 -17.19
CA GLY A 31 -35.67 -7.85 -16.60
C GLY A 31 -35.74 -6.30 -16.55
N GLY A 32 -36.86 -5.70 -16.97
CA GLY A 32 -37.19 -4.27 -16.73
C GLY A 32 -38.08 -4.10 -15.46
N VAL A 33 -38.75 -2.99 -15.12
CA VAL A 33 -39.06 -1.64 -15.67
C VAL A 33 -39.42 -0.74 -14.45
N GLY A 34 -39.37 0.59 -14.36
CA GLY A 34 -39.04 1.73 -15.25
C GLY A 34 -39.93 2.97 -14.92
N SER A 35 -39.70 4.13 -15.56
CA SER A 35 -40.51 5.40 -15.46
C SER A 35 -40.52 6.17 -14.10
N SER A 36 -40.83 7.48 -13.98
CA SER A 36 -40.79 8.64 -14.92
C SER A 36 -41.19 10.00 -14.26
N VAL A 37 -40.84 11.15 -14.89
CA VAL A 37 -41.47 12.52 -14.82
C VAL A 37 -41.18 13.47 -13.61
N GLY A 38 -41.06 14.79 -13.92
CA GLY A 38 -41.18 15.95 -13.00
C GLY A 38 -39.86 16.72 -12.77
N MET A 39 -39.51 17.88 -13.35
CA MET A 39 -40.20 19.05 -13.95
C MET A 39 -40.71 20.11 -12.95
N GLY A 40 -39.98 21.24 -12.83
CA GLY A 40 -40.35 22.43 -12.03
C GLY A 40 -39.33 23.57 -12.21
N THR A 41 -39.76 24.85 -12.20
CA THR A 41 -38.91 26.02 -12.54
C THR A 41 -39.23 27.26 -11.70
N ARG A 42 -38.24 28.13 -11.40
CA ARG A 42 -38.18 29.60 -11.71
C ARG A 42 -37.30 30.48 -10.79
N ARG A 43 -36.54 31.39 -11.45
CA ARG A 43 -36.27 32.84 -11.21
C ARG A 43 -35.88 33.44 -9.83
N GLY A 44 -35.10 34.54 -9.91
CA GLY A 44 -34.81 35.54 -8.87
C GLY A 44 -33.29 35.77 -8.71
N GLU A 45 -32.58 36.57 -9.53
CA GLU A 45 -32.58 38.05 -9.66
C GLU A 45 -32.35 38.83 -8.34
N GLY A 46 -31.23 39.56 -8.25
CA GLY A 46 -30.89 40.45 -7.13
C GLY A 46 -29.54 41.19 -7.27
N ARG A 47 -29.56 42.54 -7.26
CA ARG A 47 -28.39 43.45 -7.33
C ARG A 47 -27.57 43.39 -6.02
N ALA A 48 -26.24 43.56 -5.94
CA ALA A 48 -25.25 44.43 -6.60
C ALA A 48 -25.06 45.84 -5.99
N CYS A 49 -23.95 46.03 -5.25
CA CYS A 49 -23.28 47.25 -4.78
C CYS A 49 -21.84 46.86 -4.32
N GLY A 50 -20.81 47.71 -4.23
CA GLY A 50 -20.66 49.12 -4.63
C GLY A 50 -19.51 49.81 -3.85
N GLY A 51 -18.47 50.33 -4.52
CA GLY A 51 -17.28 50.96 -3.89
C GLY A 51 -16.23 49.94 -3.37
N GLN A 52 -14.94 49.93 -3.69
CA GLN A 52 -13.98 50.83 -4.35
C GLN A 52 -13.31 51.90 -3.46
N ALA A 53 -12.05 51.63 -3.07
CA ALA A 53 -11.09 52.64 -2.59
C ALA A 53 -9.66 52.31 -3.10
N ARG A 54 -8.93 53.35 -3.51
CA ARG A 54 -7.50 53.42 -3.90
C ARG A 54 -6.88 54.55 -3.03
N ARG A 55 -5.57 54.71 -2.80
CA ARG A 55 -4.31 54.26 -3.42
C ARG A 55 -3.13 54.69 -2.48
N SER A 56 -2.00 53.96 -2.47
CA SER A 56 -0.60 54.50 -2.43
C SER A 56 -0.11 55.41 -1.25
N VAL A 57 1.18 55.60 -0.92
CA VAL A 57 2.52 54.98 -1.21
C VAL A 57 3.56 55.54 -0.18
N ALA A 58 4.72 54.87 -0.02
CA ALA A 58 5.95 55.32 0.69
C ALA A 58 5.87 55.39 2.25
N LEU A 59 6.77 54.84 3.07
CA LEU A 59 8.26 54.70 3.12
C LEU A 59 8.94 55.75 4.02
N LEU A 60 9.33 55.33 5.23
CA LEU A 60 10.57 55.74 5.92
C LEU A 60 11.04 54.61 6.87
N TRP A 61 12.27 54.70 7.38
CA TRP A 61 13.06 53.56 7.91
C TRP A 61 13.38 53.64 9.41
N LEU A 62 13.78 52.48 10.00
CA LEU A 62 14.62 52.31 11.22
C LEU A 62 14.07 52.93 12.54
N THR A 63 13.72 52.20 13.60
CA THR A 63 14.64 51.40 14.44
C THR A 63 13.92 50.52 15.50
N VAL A 64 13.68 49.21 15.24
CA VAL A 64 13.72 48.14 16.27
C VAL A 64 14.14 46.84 15.57
N ALA A 65 15.44 46.55 15.56
CA ALA A 65 16.01 45.42 14.80
C ALA A 65 16.90 44.49 15.66
N ALA A 66 16.55 44.30 16.93
CA ALA A 66 17.12 43.29 17.81
C ALA A 66 16.09 42.94 18.92
N GLY A 67 15.61 41.69 18.97
CA GLY A 67 14.82 41.20 20.13
C GLY A 67 13.72 40.17 19.87
N LEU A 68 13.15 40.06 18.66
CA LEU A 68 11.95 39.23 18.40
C LEU A 68 12.11 38.20 17.25
N SER A 69 13.34 37.85 16.88
CA SER A 69 13.64 36.86 15.83
C SER A 69 13.91 35.46 16.39
N SER A 70 13.16 35.04 17.42
CA SER A 70 13.37 33.78 18.17
C SER A 70 12.11 32.93 18.30
N ALA A 71 10.98 33.33 17.69
CA ALA A 71 9.69 32.65 17.80
C ALA A 71 9.00 32.45 16.44
N TRP A 72 9.68 31.75 15.53
CA TRP A 72 9.12 30.83 14.51
C TRP A 72 10.31 30.04 13.95
N GLY A 73 10.46 28.80 14.40
CA GLY A 73 11.70 28.05 14.18
C GLY A 73 11.93 27.72 12.70
N SER A 74 13.15 27.99 12.22
CA SER A 74 13.70 27.25 11.09
C SER A 74 13.50 25.77 11.35
N GLY A 75 12.70 25.09 10.51
CA GLY A 75 12.47 23.65 10.62
C GLY A 75 13.81 22.93 10.61
N GLY A 76 14.24 22.48 11.79
CA GLY A 76 15.58 21.96 11.96
C GLY A 76 15.82 20.77 11.04
N ARG A 77 17.01 20.70 10.44
CA ARG A 77 17.51 19.45 9.83
C ARG A 77 17.78 18.45 10.96
N GLY A 78 16.71 17.92 11.55
CA GLY A 78 16.77 16.72 12.37
C GLY A 78 17.45 15.64 11.54
N GLN A 79 18.48 15.02 12.11
CA GLN A 79 19.30 14.05 11.40
C GLN A 79 18.42 12.91 10.88
N GLN A 80 18.27 12.83 9.56
CA GLN A 80 17.38 11.88 8.89
C GLN A 80 17.69 10.45 9.37
N ARG A 81 16.72 9.81 10.03
CA ARG A 81 16.88 8.43 10.51
C ARG A 81 16.31 7.48 9.47
N TRP A 82 17.09 6.45 9.15
CA TRP A 82 16.75 5.39 8.21
C TRP A 82 16.45 4.09 8.97
N PRO A 83 15.44 3.30 8.58
CA PRO A 83 14.44 3.59 7.54
C PRO A 83 13.47 4.70 7.96
N VAL A 84 12.81 5.33 6.97
CA VAL A 84 11.73 6.28 7.24
C VAL A 84 10.54 5.54 7.86
N PRO A 85 10.09 5.92 9.07
CA PRO A 85 8.97 5.24 9.71
C PRO A 85 7.69 5.43 8.93
N TYR A 86 6.90 4.37 8.79
CA TYR A 86 5.54 4.43 8.25
C TYR A 86 4.67 5.38 9.10
N ARG A 87 4.08 6.39 8.48
CA ARG A 87 3.20 7.38 9.12
C ARG A 87 1.82 6.77 9.37
N ARG A 88 1.46 6.63 10.64
CA ARG A 88 0.11 6.30 11.08
C ARG A 88 -0.78 7.55 11.16
N PHE A 89 -2.08 7.32 11.12
CA PHE A 89 -3.14 8.33 11.15
C PHE A 89 -4.06 8.10 12.36
N GLU A 90 -4.87 9.10 12.71
CA GLU A 90 -5.81 9.02 13.84
C GLU A 90 -7.06 8.18 13.51
N PHE A 91 -7.46 8.13 12.25
CA PHE A 91 -8.63 7.40 11.75
C PHE A 91 -8.48 7.03 10.27
N ARG A 92 -9.26 6.05 9.80
CA ARG A 92 -9.36 5.72 8.37
C ARG A 92 -10.35 6.66 7.64
N PRO A 93 -9.91 7.46 6.65
CA PRO A 93 -10.83 8.22 5.82
C PRO A 93 -11.65 7.28 4.94
N LYS A 94 -12.93 7.61 4.70
CA LYS A 94 -13.75 6.91 3.69
C LYS A 94 -13.07 7.03 2.32
N PRO A 95 -13.02 5.96 1.50
CA PRO A 95 -12.48 6.05 0.15
C PRO A 95 -13.26 7.05 -0.72
N ASP A 96 -12.55 7.71 -1.64
CA ASP A 96 -13.13 8.61 -2.63
C ASP A 96 -14.00 7.81 -3.64
N PRO A 97 -15.17 8.32 -4.09
CA PRO A 97 -16.03 7.64 -5.07
C PRO A 97 -15.36 7.30 -6.43
N TYR A 98 -14.23 7.92 -6.76
CA TYR A 98 -13.38 7.55 -7.89
C TYR A 98 -12.71 6.17 -7.71
N CYS A 99 -12.35 5.81 -6.47
CA CYS A 99 -11.72 4.54 -6.16
C CYS A 99 -12.77 3.42 -6.14
N GLN A 100 -12.83 2.66 -7.23
CA GLN A 100 -13.76 1.55 -7.42
C GLN A 100 -12.99 0.27 -7.70
N ALA A 101 -13.27 -0.78 -6.92
CA ALA A 101 -12.61 -2.07 -7.04
C ALA A 101 -13.31 -2.95 -8.08
N GLN A 102 -12.57 -3.69 -8.91
CA GLN A 102 -13.18 -4.65 -9.84
C GLN A 102 -13.73 -5.88 -9.08
N TYR A 103 -13.07 -6.25 -7.99
CA TYR A 103 -13.48 -7.29 -7.06
C TYR A 103 -13.66 -6.64 -5.69
N THR A 104 -14.80 -6.91 -5.04
CA THR A 104 -15.14 -6.34 -3.72
C THR A 104 -14.09 -6.74 -2.67
N PHE A 105 -13.56 -5.77 -1.94
CA PHE A 105 -12.71 -6.02 -0.78
C PHE A 105 -13.49 -6.75 0.32
N CYS A 106 -12.90 -7.81 0.88
CA CYS A 106 -13.44 -8.60 2.00
C CYS A 106 -14.92 -9.02 1.84
N PRO A 107 -15.29 -9.73 0.75
CA PRO A 107 -16.69 -9.95 0.36
C PRO A 107 -17.48 -10.84 1.33
N THR A 108 -16.78 -11.68 2.09
CA THR A 108 -17.32 -12.57 3.14
C THR A 108 -16.98 -12.05 4.56
N GLY A 109 -16.55 -10.80 4.69
CA GLY A 109 -16.04 -10.22 5.92
C GLY A 109 -17.05 -10.26 7.08
N SER A 110 -16.62 -10.78 8.22
CA SER A 110 -17.41 -10.86 9.45
C SER A 110 -16.73 -10.12 10.61
N PRO A 111 -17.48 -9.59 11.60
CA PRO A 111 -16.89 -9.06 12.83
C PRO A 111 -16.03 -10.12 13.53
N ILE A 112 -14.88 -9.72 14.08
CA ILE A 112 -14.04 -10.62 14.86
C ILE A 112 -14.81 -11.04 16.13
N PRO A 113 -15.07 -12.34 16.37
CA PRO A 113 -15.86 -12.79 17.51
C PRO A 113 -15.05 -12.72 18.81
N VAL A 114 -15.75 -12.65 19.95
CA VAL A 114 -15.14 -12.76 21.28
C VAL A 114 -15.07 -14.24 21.67
N MET A 115 -13.85 -14.72 21.94
CA MET A 115 -13.61 -16.08 22.46
C MET A 115 -13.74 -16.09 23.98
N LYS A 116 -13.97 -17.26 24.60
CA LYS A 116 -13.86 -17.38 26.07
C LYS A 116 -12.38 -17.32 26.47
N ASP A 117 -12.06 -16.70 27.60
CA ASP A 117 -10.67 -16.54 28.05
C ASP A 117 -9.87 -17.87 28.09
N ASN A 118 -10.54 -18.97 28.43
CA ASN A 118 -9.99 -20.32 28.54
C ASN A 118 -10.14 -21.17 27.25
N ASP A 119 -10.71 -20.64 26.16
CA ASP A 119 -10.71 -21.36 24.88
C ASP A 119 -9.28 -21.58 24.38
N VAL A 120 -9.02 -22.70 23.72
CA VAL A 120 -7.74 -23.00 23.08
C VAL A 120 -7.87 -22.76 21.59
N LEU A 121 -7.02 -21.89 21.02
CA LEU A 121 -6.97 -21.63 19.59
C LEU A 121 -5.62 -22.04 19.00
N GLU A 122 -5.67 -22.84 17.96
CA GLU A 122 -4.56 -23.07 17.05
C GLU A 122 -4.38 -21.88 16.11
N VAL A 123 -3.13 -21.47 15.89
CA VAL A 123 -2.76 -20.38 14.97
C VAL A 123 -1.96 -20.98 13.81
N PHE A 124 -2.38 -20.68 12.59
CA PHE A 124 -1.78 -21.16 11.35
C PHE A 124 -1.13 -20.02 10.57
N ARG A 125 0.03 -20.30 9.97
CA ARG A 125 0.53 -19.53 8.83
C ARG A 125 -0.17 -20.05 7.59
N LEU A 126 -0.79 -19.13 6.87
CA LEU A 126 -1.46 -19.36 5.59
C LEU A 126 -0.70 -18.57 4.53
N GLN A 127 -0.30 -19.22 3.45
CA GLN A 127 0.40 -18.59 2.34
C GLN A 127 0.01 -19.26 1.02
N THR A 128 -0.16 -18.51 -0.06
CA THR A 128 -0.60 -19.02 -1.38
C THR A 128 -0.11 -18.10 -2.50
N PRO A 129 0.01 -18.53 -3.77
CA PRO A 129 0.41 -17.64 -4.86
C PRO A 129 -0.54 -16.44 -5.04
N VAL A 130 0.04 -15.25 -5.23
CA VAL A 130 -0.75 -14.04 -5.51
C VAL A 130 -1.59 -14.27 -6.77
N TRP A 131 -2.91 -14.04 -6.62
CA TRP A 131 -3.89 -14.10 -7.71
C TRP A 131 -3.97 -15.46 -8.43
N GLU A 132 -3.82 -16.55 -7.67
CA GLU A 132 -4.09 -17.93 -8.12
C GLU A 132 -5.40 -18.04 -8.92
N PHE A 133 -6.49 -17.42 -8.44
CA PHE A 133 -7.80 -17.37 -9.13
C PHE A 133 -7.78 -16.79 -10.56
N LYS A 134 -6.72 -16.06 -10.94
CA LYS A 134 -6.56 -15.43 -12.26
C LYS A 134 -5.39 -16.02 -13.07
N TYR A 135 -4.40 -16.66 -12.40
CA TYR A 135 -3.13 -17.08 -13.01
C TYR A 135 -2.58 -18.45 -12.60
N GLY A 136 -3.23 -19.16 -11.67
CA GLY A 136 -2.77 -20.43 -11.12
C GLY A 136 -1.40 -20.33 -10.42
N ASP A 137 -0.67 -21.44 -10.47
CA ASP A 137 0.68 -21.66 -9.95
C ASP A 137 1.75 -20.67 -10.43
N LEU A 138 1.52 -19.97 -11.55
CA LEU A 138 2.54 -19.19 -12.27
C LEU A 138 3.23 -18.11 -11.41
N LEU A 139 2.53 -17.53 -10.43
CA LEU A 139 3.15 -16.55 -9.53
C LEU A 139 3.85 -17.22 -8.33
N GLY A 140 3.46 -18.45 -7.97
CA GLY A 140 4.18 -19.31 -7.02
C GLY A 140 5.53 -19.76 -7.56
N HIS A 141 5.61 -20.11 -8.85
CA HIS A 141 6.86 -20.35 -9.58
C HIS A 141 7.84 -19.16 -9.57
N LEU A 142 7.35 -17.96 -9.23
CA LEU A 142 8.14 -16.73 -9.10
C LEU A 142 8.31 -16.31 -7.62
N ASN A 143 7.80 -17.12 -6.68
CA ASN A 143 7.68 -16.87 -5.25
C ASN A 143 7.05 -15.51 -4.93
N ILE A 144 5.97 -15.16 -5.64
CA ILE A 144 5.13 -14.00 -5.35
C ILE A 144 3.88 -14.52 -4.62
N MET A 145 3.96 -14.52 -3.29
CA MET A 145 2.99 -15.11 -2.37
C MET A 145 2.17 -14.06 -1.62
N HIS A 146 0.90 -14.37 -1.38
CA HIS A 146 -0.01 -13.69 -0.44
C HIS A 146 0.08 -14.36 0.93
N ASP A 147 0.07 -13.57 2.00
CA ASP A 147 0.30 -14.01 3.38
C ASP A 147 -0.91 -13.70 4.27
N ALA A 148 -1.36 -14.70 5.05
CA ALA A 148 -2.51 -14.64 5.94
C ALA A 148 -2.32 -15.44 7.23
N ILE A 149 -3.26 -15.31 8.17
CA ILE A 149 -3.26 -16.02 9.46
C ILE A 149 -4.58 -16.80 9.61
N GLY A 150 -4.47 -18.09 9.84
CA GLY A 150 -5.60 -18.94 10.20
C GLY A 150 -5.73 -19.06 11.71
N PHE A 151 -6.96 -19.14 12.21
CA PHE A 151 -7.26 -19.47 13.60
C PHE A 151 -8.26 -20.62 13.64
N ARG A 152 -8.09 -21.61 14.52
CA ARG A 152 -9.10 -22.67 14.78
C ARG A 152 -9.32 -22.83 16.28
N ASN A 153 -10.56 -22.70 16.72
CA ASN A 153 -10.93 -22.95 18.12
C ASN A 153 -11.14 -24.46 18.31
N VAL A 154 -10.33 -25.07 19.18
CA VAL A 154 -10.28 -26.54 19.38
C VAL A 154 -11.58 -27.08 19.98
N VAL A 155 -12.32 -26.27 20.74
CA VAL A 155 -13.55 -26.68 21.43
C VAL A 155 -14.78 -26.57 20.52
N THR A 156 -14.85 -25.53 19.69
CA THR A 156 -16.02 -25.30 18.81
C THR A 156 -15.83 -25.78 17.38
N GLY A 157 -14.61 -26.19 16.99
CA GLY A 157 -14.25 -26.60 15.63
C GLY A 157 -14.19 -25.45 14.61
N LYS A 158 -14.85 -24.31 14.88
CA LYS A 158 -14.87 -23.12 14.02
C LYS A 158 -13.45 -22.63 13.74
N ASN A 159 -13.19 -22.34 12.46
CA ASN A 159 -11.97 -21.73 11.99
C ASN A 159 -12.25 -20.41 11.26
N TYR A 160 -11.21 -19.58 11.15
CA TYR A 160 -11.28 -18.23 10.62
C TYR A 160 -10.00 -17.89 9.88
N THR A 161 -10.10 -17.07 8.85
CA THR A 161 -8.96 -16.49 8.13
C THR A 161 -8.89 -14.99 8.40
N MET A 162 -7.68 -14.49 8.62
CA MET A 162 -7.40 -13.06 8.81
C MET A 162 -6.27 -12.62 7.90
N GLU A 163 -6.52 -11.56 7.14
CA GLU A 163 -5.65 -11.05 6.08
C GLU A 163 -5.53 -9.53 6.17
N TRP A 164 -4.62 -8.95 5.39
CA TRP A 164 -4.57 -7.49 5.18
C TRP A 164 -4.09 -7.21 3.76
N TYR A 165 -4.92 -6.55 2.95
CA TYR A 165 -4.67 -6.34 1.52
C TYR A 165 -5.35 -5.08 0.99
N GLU A 166 -5.18 -4.81 -0.32
CA GLU A 166 -5.61 -3.60 -0.99
C GLU A 166 -7.14 -3.56 -1.16
N LEU A 167 -7.77 -2.43 -0.80
CA LEU A 167 -9.18 -2.20 -1.10
C LEU A 167 -9.45 -2.18 -2.62
N PHE A 168 -8.44 -1.79 -3.41
CA PHE A 168 -8.56 -1.47 -4.83
C PHE A 168 -7.59 -2.25 -5.71
N GLN A 169 -7.04 -3.38 -5.23
CA GLN A 169 -6.01 -4.21 -5.89
C GLN A 169 -4.63 -3.54 -6.06
N LEU A 170 -3.56 -4.35 -5.98
CA LEU A 170 -2.14 -3.95 -5.98
C LEU A 170 -1.77 -2.77 -6.89
N GLY A 171 -2.16 -2.81 -8.18
CA GLY A 171 -1.80 -1.75 -9.14
C GLY A 171 -2.21 -0.34 -8.73
N ASN A 172 -3.34 -0.19 -8.01
CA ASN A 172 -3.84 1.10 -7.51
C ASN A 172 -3.14 1.56 -6.21
N CYS A 173 -2.45 0.64 -5.53
CA CYS A 173 -1.57 0.93 -4.39
C CYS A 173 -0.13 1.22 -4.84
N THR A 174 0.35 0.59 -5.91
CA THR A 174 1.72 0.79 -6.43
C THR A 174 1.86 2.07 -7.26
N PHE A 175 0.83 2.48 -8.02
CA PHE A 175 0.91 3.62 -8.94
C PHE A 175 -0.37 4.49 -8.95
N PRO A 176 -0.25 5.81 -9.20
CA PRO A 176 -1.38 6.74 -9.15
C PRO A 176 -2.12 6.89 -10.47
N HIS A 177 -3.36 7.37 -10.37
CA HIS A 177 -4.18 7.82 -11.48
C HIS A 177 -3.83 9.25 -11.89
N LEU A 178 -3.64 9.48 -13.19
CA LEU A 178 -3.39 10.81 -13.74
C LEU A 178 -4.69 11.42 -14.27
N ARG A 179 -5.48 11.95 -13.34
CA ARG A 179 -6.76 12.63 -13.60
C ARG A 179 -6.51 13.99 -14.29
N PRO A 180 -7.18 14.31 -15.42
CA PRO A 180 -6.94 15.56 -16.16
C PRO A 180 -7.38 16.81 -15.41
N GLU A 181 -8.37 16.70 -14.53
CA GLU A 181 -8.89 17.77 -13.68
C GLU A 181 -8.07 18.02 -12.41
N MET A 182 -7.00 17.25 -12.16
CA MET A 182 -6.14 17.37 -10.98
C MET A 182 -4.68 17.64 -11.35
N ASN A 183 -4.06 18.58 -10.62
CA ASN A 183 -2.63 18.84 -10.78
C ASN A 183 -1.79 17.67 -10.24
N ALA A 184 -2.08 17.18 -9.04
CA ALA A 184 -1.40 16.03 -8.44
C ALA A 184 -1.84 14.69 -9.06
N PRO A 185 -0.97 13.66 -9.08
CA PRO A 185 -1.38 12.27 -9.23
C PRO A 185 -2.31 11.84 -8.08
N PHE A 186 -3.35 11.06 -8.37
CA PHE A 186 -4.37 10.67 -7.41
C PHE A 186 -4.23 9.20 -7.00
N TRP A 187 -4.20 8.92 -5.70
CA TRP A 187 -3.89 7.59 -5.16
C TRP A 187 -5.15 6.89 -4.61
N CYS A 188 -5.37 5.65 -5.06
CA CYS A 188 -6.39 4.75 -4.50
C CYS A 188 -5.70 3.64 -3.68
N ASN A 189 -4.75 4.05 -2.81
CA ASN A 189 -3.77 3.14 -2.20
C ASN A 189 -4.17 2.59 -0.82
N GLN A 190 -5.45 2.65 -0.42
CA GLN A 190 -5.87 2.09 0.87
C GLN A 190 -5.71 0.56 0.92
N GLY A 191 -5.12 0.07 2.01
CA GLY A 191 -5.16 -1.34 2.42
C GLY A 191 -5.77 -1.47 3.81
N ALA A 192 -6.41 -2.60 4.11
CA ALA A 192 -7.11 -2.84 5.37
C ALA A 192 -7.12 -4.32 5.77
N ALA A 193 -7.39 -4.58 7.05
CA ALA A 193 -7.59 -5.91 7.59
C ALA A 193 -8.92 -6.50 7.11
N CYS A 194 -8.91 -7.78 6.75
CA CYS A 194 -10.07 -8.60 6.46
C CYS A 194 -10.11 -9.79 7.43
N PHE A 195 -11.29 -10.16 7.91
CA PHE A 195 -11.51 -11.32 8.79
C PHE A 195 -12.80 -12.01 8.38
N PHE A 196 -12.79 -13.33 8.25
CA PHE A 196 -13.97 -14.12 7.89
C PHE A 196 -13.94 -15.53 8.50
N GLU A 197 -15.11 -16.16 8.64
CA GLU A 197 -15.23 -17.56 9.06
C GLU A 197 -14.87 -18.49 7.89
N GLY A 198 -14.15 -19.58 8.19
CA GLY A 198 -13.59 -20.51 7.23
C GLY A 198 -12.07 -20.37 7.05
N ILE A 199 -11.42 -21.51 6.81
CA ILE A 199 -10.11 -21.61 6.17
C ILE A 199 -10.30 -22.52 4.96
N ASP A 200 -9.97 -22.03 3.76
CA ASP A 200 -10.03 -22.82 2.53
C ASP A 200 -8.78 -23.72 2.43
N ASP A 201 -8.93 -24.94 2.94
CA ASP A 201 -7.87 -25.94 2.97
C ASP A 201 -7.29 -26.26 1.58
N ILE A 202 -8.01 -26.03 0.47
CA ILE A 202 -7.51 -26.27 -0.90
C ILE A 202 -6.62 -25.09 -1.31
N HIS A 203 -7.16 -23.87 -1.26
CA HIS A 203 -6.46 -22.63 -1.64
C HIS A 203 -5.13 -22.42 -0.90
N TRP A 204 -5.03 -22.87 0.36
CA TRP A 204 -3.81 -22.74 1.16
C TRP A 204 -2.87 -23.95 1.08
N LYS A 205 -3.26 -25.09 0.48
CA LYS A 205 -2.42 -26.31 0.39
C LYS A 205 -2.00 -26.70 -1.02
N GLU A 206 -2.78 -26.40 -2.06
CA GLU A 206 -2.51 -26.91 -3.41
C GLU A 206 -1.19 -26.34 -3.98
N ASN A 207 -1.02 -25.02 -3.93
CA ASN A 207 0.19 -24.33 -4.40
C ASN A 207 0.89 -23.50 -3.28
N GLY A 208 0.52 -23.73 -2.02
CA GLY A 208 0.78 -22.81 -0.91
C GLY A 208 1.45 -23.42 0.33
N THR A 209 1.09 -22.91 1.50
CA THR A 209 1.45 -23.48 2.81
C THR A 209 0.36 -23.17 3.83
N LEU A 210 -0.22 -24.23 4.40
CA LEU A 210 -1.05 -24.20 5.61
C LEU A 210 -0.31 -24.98 6.71
N VAL A 211 0.22 -24.27 7.71
CA VAL A 211 1.01 -24.89 8.79
C VAL A 211 0.66 -24.31 10.16
N LEU A 212 0.45 -25.18 11.15
CA LEU A 212 0.26 -24.80 12.55
C LEU A 212 1.56 -24.19 13.09
N ILE A 213 1.52 -22.95 13.58
CA ILE A 213 2.69 -22.23 14.09
C ILE A 213 2.68 -21.98 15.59
N ALA A 214 1.50 -21.86 16.22
CA ALA A 214 1.37 -21.59 17.65
C ALA A 214 0.02 -22.08 18.18
N THR A 215 -0.11 -22.09 19.51
CA THR A 215 -1.38 -22.26 20.22
C THR A 215 -1.52 -21.14 21.23
N ILE A 216 -2.68 -20.49 21.28
CA ILE A 216 -2.97 -19.34 22.14
C ILE A 216 -4.28 -19.56 22.89
N SER A 217 -4.48 -18.82 23.99
CA SER A 217 -5.77 -18.78 24.67
C SER A 217 -6.74 -17.78 24.00
N GLY A 218 -8.04 -17.97 24.20
CA GLY A 218 -9.06 -17.01 23.75
C GLY A 218 -8.84 -15.61 24.34
N LYS A 219 -8.27 -15.50 25.53
CA LYS A 219 -7.82 -14.24 26.12
C LYS A 219 -6.79 -13.50 25.24
N ILE A 220 -5.76 -14.21 24.78
CA ILE A 220 -4.73 -13.67 23.89
C ILE A 220 -5.35 -13.29 22.53
N PHE A 221 -6.26 -14.12 22.01
CA PHE A 221 -7.00 -13.81 20.77
C PHE A 221 -7.83 -12.52 20.91
N ASN A 222 -8.58 -12.35 22.00
CA ASN A 222 -9.38 -11.15 22.27
C ASN A 222 -8.49 -9.89 22.40
N GLN A 223 -7.32 -10.01 23.03
CA GLN A 223 -6.36 -8.90 23.14
C GLN A 223 -5.73 -8.56 21.78
N MET A 224 -5.42 -9.57 20.96
CA MET A 224 -4.94 -9.39 19.58
C MET A 224 -6.00 -8.74 18.69
N ALA A 225 -7.27 -9.16 18.78
CA ALA A 225 -8.39 -8.57 18.01
C ALA A 225 -8.59 -7.07 18.29
N ASN A 226 -8.47 -6.66 19.57
CA ASN A 226 -8.49 -5.25 19.94
C ASN A 226 -7.32 -4.46 19.34
N TRP A 227 -6.12 -5.05 19.27
CA TRP A 227 -4.98 -4.46 18.59
C TRP A 227 -5.18 -4.40 17.07
N VAL A 228 -5.72 -5.44 16.42
CA VAL A 228 -6.02 -5.43 14.96
C VAL A 228 -6.98 -4.30 14.61
N LYS A 229 -7.99 -4.02 15.46
CA LYS A 229 -8.88 -2.88 15.26
C LYS A 229 -8.12 -1.54 15.27
N GLN A 230 -7.21 -1.34 16.22
CA GLN A 230 -6.37 -0.14 16.29
C GLN A 230 -5.38 -0.07 15.11
N ASP A 231 -4.83 -1.20 14.67
CA ASP A 231 -3.94 -1.28 13.52
C ASP A 231 -4.67 -0.92 12.22
N ASN A 232 -5.92 -1.37 12.07
CA ASN A 232 -6.73 -1.14 10.88
C ASN A 232 -7.23 0.31 10.73
N GLU A 233 -7.46 1.03 11.84
CA GLU A 233 -7.85 2.45 11.79
C GLU A 233 -6.64 3.39 11.60
N THR A 234 -5.47 3.00 12.10
CA THR A 234 -4.28 3.88 12.07
C THR A 234 -3.31 3.56 10.92
N GLY A 235 -3.37 2.33 10.39
CA GLY A 235 -2.56 1.79 9.30
C GLY A 235 -3.31 1.79 7.96
N ILE A 236 -3.52 2.97 7.39
CA ILE A 236 -4.55 3.17 6.36
C ILE A 236 -4.14 2.89 4.90
N TYR A 237 -2.86 2.93 4.55
CA TYR A 237 -2.38 2.82 3.17
C TYR A 237 -1.42 1.63 2.97
N TYR A 238 -1.46 1.04 1.79
CA TYR A 238 -0.58 -0.06 1.37
C TYR A 238 0.66 0.51 0.67
N GLU A 239 1.84 0.00 1.01
CA GLU A 239 3.09 0.26 0.31
C GLU A 239 3.68 -1.05 -0.23
N THR A 240 3.99 -1.07 -1.52
CA THR A 240 4.53 -2.22 -2.25
C THR A 240 6.05 -2.36 -2.10
N TRP A 241 6.77 -1.25 -2.02
CA TRP A 241 8.22 -1.24 -2.19
C TRP A 241 8.97 -1.24 -0.86
N THR A 242 9.78 -2.27 -0.61
CA THR A 242 10.96 -2.08 0.23
C THR A 242 12.04 -1.40 -0.62
N VAL A 243 12.75 -0.40 -0.07
CA VAL A 243 13.85 0.27 -0.76
C VAL A 243 15.14 0.19 0.05
N GLN A 244 16.22 -0.30 -0.56
CA GLN A 244 17.50 -0.61 0.09
C GLN A 244 18.72 -0.01 -0.62
N SER A 245 19.84 0.12 0.10
CA SER A 245 21.09 0.65 -0.44
C SER A 245 21.87 -0.35 -1.31
N SER A 246 21.72 -1.66 -1.05
CA SER A 246 22.28 -2.76 -1.84
C SER A 246 21.58 -4.11 -1.51
N PRO A 247 21.81 -5.19 -2.27
CA PRO A 247 21.36 -6.52 -1.84
C PRO A 247 22.27 -7.10 -0.74
N GLY A 248 21.70 -7.49 0.40
CA GLY A 248 22.39 -8.30 1.41
C GLY A 248 22.29 -7.79 2.85
N LYS A 249 22.80 -8.60 3.81
CA LYS A 249 22.63 -8.39 5.27
C LYS A 249 23.24 -7.10 5.85
N GLN A 250 24.10 -6.42 5.10
CA GLN A 250 24.72 -5.14 5.49
C GLN A 250 24.11 -3.92 4.78
N SER A 251 23.00 -4.09 4.05
CA SER A 251 22.30 -2.98 3.42
C SER A 251 21.59 -2.09 4.44
N THR A 252 21.64 -0.78 4.20
CA THR A 252 20.70 0.17 4.81
C THR A 252 19.33 -0.05 4.16
N THR A 253 18.26 -0.17 4.95
CA THR A 253 16.90 0.03 4.42
C THR A 253 16.56 1.51 4.50
N TRP A 254 16.09 2.10 3.40
CA TRP A 254 15.59 3.46 3.35
C TRP A 254 14.09 3.52 3.65
N PHE A 255 13.32 2.59 3.07
CA PHE A 255 11.87 2.44 3.26
C PHE A 255 11.52 0.97 3.41
N GLU A 256 10.66 0.64 4.37
CA GLU A 256 10.06 -0.69 4.52
C GLU A 256 8.68 -0.70 3.88
N SER A 257 8.31 -1.79 3.21
CA SER A 257 6.96 -1.96 2.66
C SER A 257 5.90 -2.06 3.76
N TYR A 258 4.63 -1.94 3.38
CA TYR A 258 3.47 -2.04 4.28
C TYR A 258 2.37 -2.82 3.56
N ASP A 259 2.47 -4.14 3.64
CA ASP A 259 1.78 -5.14 2.83
C ASP A 259 1.19 -6.28 3.69
N CYS A 260 0.64 -7.32 3.06
CA CYS A 260 0.10 -8.51 3.71
C CYS A 260 1.12 -9.20 4.64
N SER A 261 2.34 -9.49 4.15
CA SER A 261 3.42 -10.09 4.95
C SER A 261 3.75 -9.24 6.18
N LYS A 262 3.74 -7.91 6.03
CA LYS A 262 4.00 -6.96 7.12
C LYS A 262 2.89 -6.96 8.16
N PHE A 263 1.63 -7.12 7.79
CA PHE A 263 0.55 -7.32 8.74
C PHE A 263 0.68 -8.66 9.48
N VAL A 264 1.00 -9.74 8.77
CA VAL A 264 1.21 -11.07 9.36
C VAL A 264 2.34 -11.03 10.41
N LEU A 265 3.51 -10.49 10.04
CA LEU A 265 4.66 -10.35 10.93
C LEU A 265 4.36 -9.46 12.15
N ARG A 266 3.64 -8.35 11.98
CA ARG A 266 3.23 -7.48 13.10
C ARG A 266 2.24 -8.18 14.04
N THR A 267 1.33 -8.99 13.49
CA THR A 267 0.40 -9.79 14.30
C THR A 267 1.15 -10.87 15.08
N TYR A 268 2.12 -11.56 14.47
CA TYR A 268 2.95 -12.54 15.17
C TYR A 268 3.80 -11.89 16.27
N LYS A 269 4.38 -10.71 16.01
CA LYS A 269 5.06 -9.88 17.01
C LYS A 269 4.12 -9.54 18.18
N LYS A 270 2.88 -9.12 17.89
CA LYS A 270 1.88 -8.82 18.92
C LYS A 270 1.46 -10.05 19.74
N LEU A 271 1.30 -11.21 19.10
CA LEU A 271 1.01 -12.46 19.81
C LEU A 271 2.16 -12.86 20.75
N ALA A 272 3.42 -12.66 20.35
CA ALA A 272 4.59 -12.88 21.22
C ALA A 272 4.65 -11.89 22.39
N GLU A 273 4.34 -10.60 22.18
CA GLU A 273 4.19 -9.62 23.26
C GLU A 273 3.09 -10.02 24.26
N LEU A 274 2.03 -10.68 23.79
CA LEU A 274 0.93 -11.22 24.60
C LEU A 274 1.25 -12.61 25.20
N GLY A 275 2.48 -13.12 25.03
CA GLY A 275 2.97 -14.35 25.67
C GLY A 275 2.80 -15.64 24.87
N ALA A 276 2.35 -15.59 23.61
CA ALA A 276 2.29 -16.75 22.74
C ALA A 276 3.68 -17.35 22.51
N ASN A 277 3.75 -18.69 22.40
CA ASN A 277 4.98 -19.40 22.06
C ASN A 277 4.83 -19.97 20.64
N PHE A 278 5.73 -19.57 19.74
CA PHE A 278 5.78 -20.09 18.37
C PHE A 278 6.63 -21.36 18.29
N LYS A 279 6.27 -22.26 17.38
CA LYS A 279 7.08 -23.41 16.99
C LYS A 279 8.32 -22.94 16.22
N ASN A 280 9.44 -23.63 16.41
CA ASN A 280 10.64 -23.41 15.60
C ASN A 280 10.44 -24.02 14.21
N ILE A 281 9.93 -23.23 13.26
CA ILE A 281 9.83 -23.58 11.84
C ILE A 281 10.39 -22.44 10.98
N GLN A 282 10.92 -22.78 9.81
CA GLN A 282 11.32 -21.81 8.79
C GLN A 282 10.07 -21.12 8.22
N THR A 283 10.10 -19.79 8.13
CA THR A 283 9.04 -18.99 7.50
C THR A 283 9.62 -17.96 6.54
N ASN A 284 9.36 -18.13 5.25
CA ASN A 284 9.81 -17.23 4.18
C ASN A 284 8.67 -16.33 3.69
N TYR A 285 9.01 -15.11 3.29
CA TYR A 285 8.04 -14.10 2.84
C TYR A 285 8.49 -13.43 1.55
N THR A 286 7.52 -13.08 0.71
CA THR A 286 7.76 -12.35 -0.52
C THR A 286 8.19 -10.93 -0.21
N ARG A 287 9.27 -10.45 -0.83
CA ARG A 287 9.69 -9.05 -0.74
C ARG A 287 10.02 -8.49 -2.12
N ILE A 288 9.48 -7.31 -2.41
CA ILE A 288 9.75 -6.57 -3.64
C ILE A 288 10.69 -5.42 -3.30
N PHE A 289 11.94 -5.53 -3.73
CA PHE A 289 13.00 -4.56 -3.46
C PHE A 289 13.25 -3.63 -4.65
N LEU A 290 13.31 -2.33 -4.37
CA LEU A 290 14.03 -1.35 -5.16
C LEU A 290 15.43 -1.13 -4.55
N TYR A 291 16.45 -0.93 -5.37
CA TYR A 291 17.80 -0.59 -4.90
C TYR A 291 18.23 0.81 -5.37
N SER A 292 18.71 1.64 -4.46
CA SER A 292 19.06 3.04 -4.72
C SER A 292 20.24 3.54 -3.89
N GLY A 293 20.80 4.70 -4.26
CA GLY A 293 21.49 5.56 -3.31
C GLY A 293 20.53 6.15 -2.27
N GLU A 294 21.05 7.01 -1.41
CA GLU A 294 20.25 7.68 -0.38
C GLU A 294 19.11 8.49 -1.02
N PRO A 295 17.84 8.27 -0.62
CA PRO A 295 16.70 8.98 -1.19
C PRO A 295 16.71 10.47 -0.88
N THR A 296 16.34 11.28 -1.87
CA THR A 296 16.16 12.73 -1.68
C THR A 296 14.68 13.04 -1.47
N TYR A 297 14.33 13.72 -0.37
CA TYR A 297 12.99 14.25 -0.15
C TYR A 297 12.67 15.32 -1.21
N VAL A 298 11.54 15.19 -1.89
CA VAL A 298 11.14 16.08 -2.99
C VAL A 298 10.06 17.07 -2.55
N GLY A 299 9.12 16.63 -1.71
CA GLY A 299 8.00 17.46 -1.24
C GLY A 299 6.70 16.66 -1.09
N ASN A 300 5.68 17.29 -0.51
CA ASN A 300 4.30 16.77 -0.50
C ASN A 300 3.49 17.27 -1.72
N GLU A 301 2.26 16.79 -1.87
CA GLU A 301 1.40 17.14 -3.02
C GLU A 301 1.22 18.65 -3.23
N THR A 302 0.95 19.42 -2.18
CA THR A 302 0.70 20.87 -2.30
C THR A 302 1.97 21.66 -2.62
N SER A 303 3.13 21.25 -2.11
CA SER A 303 4.42 21.87 -2.42
C SER A 303 4.93 21.60 -3.84
N ILE A 304 4.53 20.47 -4.46
CA ILE A 304 4.97 20.10 -5.82
C ILE A 304 3.94 20.54 -6.88
N PHE A 305 2.65 20.26 -6.65
CA PHE A 305 1.57 20.40 -7.65
C PHE A 305 0.63 21.60 -7.37
N GLY A 306 0.83 22.32 -6.27
CA GLY A 306 0.09 23.55 -5.96
C GLY A 306 0.55 24.76 -6.79
N PRO A 307 -0.11 25.93 -6.65
CA PRO A 307 0.15 27.12 -7.48
C PRO A 307 1.59 27.66 -7.43
N ALA A 308 2.27 27.48 -6.30
CA ALA A 308 3.67 27.87 -6.09
C ALA A 308 4.67 26.72 -6.34
N GLY A 309 4.20 25.55 -6.76
CA GLY A 309 5.02 24.36 -6.96
C GLY A 309 5.88 24.39 -8.23
N ASN A 310 6.95 23.60 -8.24
CA ASN A 310 7.86 23.51 -9.39
C ASN A 310 7.19 22.76 -10.56
N LYS A 311 6.66 23.50 -11.53
CA LYS A 311 5.97 22.98 -12.73
C LYS A 311 6.80 21.99 -13.54
N SER A 312 8.12 22.15 -13.60
CA SER A 312 9.01 21.22 -14.33
C SER A 312 9.07 19.87 -13.62
N LEU A 313 9.31 19.89 -12.30
CA LEU A 313 9.31 18.72 -11.43
C LEU A 313 7.95 18.00 -11.40
N ALA A 314 6.86 18.75 -11.27
CA ALA A 314 5.50 18.22 -11.35
C ALA A 314 5.24 17.51 -12.70
N THR A 315 5.71 18.10 -13.80
CA THR A 315 5.62 17.49 -15.14
C THR A 315 6.47 16.23 -15.26
N ALA A 316 7.70 16.23 -14.72
CA ALA A 316 8.57 15.06 -14.68
C ALA A 316 7.94 13.90 -13.89
N ILE A 317 7.36 14.16 -12.72
CA ILE A 317 6.70 13.13 -11.89
C ILE A 317 5.46 12.56 -12.61
N LYS A 318 4.60 13.39 -13.21
CA LYS A 318 3.47 12.91 -14.01
C LYS A 318 3.94 12.12 -15.25
N SER A 319 5.05 12.53 -15.88
CA SER A 319 5.64 11.83 -17.02
C SER A 319 6.27 10.48 -16.64
N PHE A 320 6.83 10.37 -15.42
CA PHE A 320 7.33 9.11 -14.86
C PHE A 320 6.19 8.12 -14.56
N TYR A 321 5.08 8.58 -13.98
CA TYR A 321 3.95 7.69 -13.66
C TYR A 321 3.09 7.31 -14.87
N TYR A 322 3.00 8.14 -15.92
CA TYR A 322 2.13 7.90 -17.08
C TYR A 322 2.30 6.52 -17.75
N PRO A 323 3.52 5.97 -17.96
CA PRO A 323 3.71 4.63 -18.49
C PRO A 323 3.17 3.48 -17.64
N PHE A 324 2.90 3.69 -16.34
CA PHE A 324 2.42 2.63 -15.44
C PHE A 324 0.88 2.48 -15.42
N ARG A 325 0.15 3.31 -16.18
CA ARG A 325 -1.31 3.22 -16.32
C ARG A 325 -1.75 1.95 -17.08
N PRO A 326 -2.99 1.45 -16.90
CA PRO A 326 -3.56 0.40 -17.75
C PRO A 326 -3.49 0.73 -19.25
N HIS A 327 -3.13 -0.24 -20.09
CA HIS A 327 -2.99 -0.06 -21.54
C HIS A 327 -4.19 -0.60 -22.31
N LEU A 328 -4.62 0.14 -23.33
CA LEU A 328 -5.69 -0.27 -24.25
C LEU A 328 -5.17 -1.17 -25.37
N SER A 329 -3.87 -1.10 -25.71
CA SER A 329 -3.27 -1.85 -26.82
C SER A 329 -1.90 -2.45 -26.50
N ALA A 330 -1.52 -3.49 -27.26
CA ALA A 330 -0.18 -4.08 -27.17
C ALA A 330 0.93 -3.10 -27.59
N LYS A 331 0.67 -2.23 -28.58
CA LYS A 331 1.61 -1.17 -29.02
C LYS A 331 1.87 -0.17 -27.89
N GLU A 332 0.82 0.29 -27.21
CA GLU A 332 0.93 1.18 -26.06
C GLU A 332 1.74 0.52 -24.93
N PHE A 333 1.46 -0.75 -24.60
CA PHE A 333 2.24 -1.49 -23.59
C PHE A 333 3.74 -1.54 -23.94
N VAL A 334 4.11 -1.85 -25.18
CA VAL A 334 5.54 -1.92 -25.57
C VAL A 334 6.20 -0.55 -25.46
N LEU A 335 5.53 0.53 -25.90
CA LEU A 335 6.04 1.90 -25.77
C LEU A 335 6.17 2.32 -24.29
N SER A 336 5.24 1.92 -23.42
CA SER A 336 5.31 2.18 -21.99
C SER A 336 6.42 1.38 -21.31
N LEU A 337 6.59 0.10 -21.64
CA LEU A 337 7.68 -0.75 -21.12
C LEU A 337 9.06 -0.18 -21.49
N LEU A 338 9.22 0.33 -22.72
CA LEU A 338 10.44 1.01 -23.15
C LEU A 338 10.70 2.29 -22.33
N LYS A 339 9.67 3.11 -22.08
CA LYS A 339 9.79 4.32 -21.22
C LYS A 339 10.14 3.99 -19.77
N ILE A 340 9.58 2.91 -19.21
CA ILE A 340 9.90 2.47 -17.84
C ILE A 340 11.35 1.98 -17.77
N PHE A 341 11.79 1.20 -18.77
CA PHE A 341 13.17 0.73 -18.84
C PHE A 341 14.16 1.90 -18.97
N ASP A 342 13.86 2.88 -19.83
CA ASP A 342 14.64 4.08 -20.02
C ASP A 342 14.74 4.94 -18.74
N ALA A 343 13.61 5.20 -18.06
CA ALA A 343 13.62 5.94 -16.81
C ALA A 343 14.39 5.21 -15.69
N VAL A 344 14.06 3.94 -15.43
CA VAL A 344 14.50 3.22 -14.23
C VAL A 344 15.90 2.60 -14.36
N LEU A 345 16.31 2.17 -15.56
CA LEU A 345 17.59 1.48 -15.78
C LEU A 345 18.63 2.32 -16.53
N ILE A 346 18.23 3.14 -17.51
CA ILE A 346 19.17 4.01 -18.26
C ILE A 346 19.42 5.30 -17.48
N HIS A 347 18.37 6.10 -17.23
CA HIS A 347 18.46 7.35 -16.48
C HIS A 347 18.57 7.15 -14.96
N ARG A 348 18.24 5.95 -14.46
CA ARG A 348 18.32 5.54 -13.05
C ARG A 348 17.44 6.37 -12.12
N GLN A 349 16.26 6.75 -12.59
CA GLN A 349 15.29 7.58 -11.90
C GLN A 349 14.08 6.74 -11.47
N PHE A 350 13.68 6.85 -10.21
CA PHE A 350 12.41 6.36 -9.72
C PHE A 350 11.83 7.37 -8.73
N TYR A 351 10.56 7.73 -8.88
CA TYR A 351 9.83 8.52 -7.88
C TYR A 351 9.00 7.58 -7.02
N LEU A 352 9.26 7.60 -5.71
CA LEU A 352 8.47 6.89 -4.70
C LEU A 352 7.47 7.87 -4.07
N PHE A 353 6.31 7.37 -3.68
CA PHE A 353 5.33 8.10 -2.88
C PHE A 353 5.12 7.36 -1.56
N TYR A 354 5.61 7.92 -0.46
CA TYR A 354 5.63 7.29 0.86
C TYR A 354 5.22 8.32 1.90
N ASN A 355 4.43 7.93 2.90
CA ASN A 355 3.85 8.84 3.90
C ASN A 355 3.06 10.03 3.32
N PHE A 356 2.52 9.92 2.10
CA PHE A 356 1.90 11.00 1.30
C PHE A 356 2.88 12.11 0.87
N GLU A 357 4.16 11.76 0.75
CA GLU A 357 5.26 12.61 0.31
C GLU A 357 6.01 11.94 -0.85
N TYR A 358 6.57 12.74 -1.76
CA TYR A 358 7.34 12.26 -2.90
C TYR A 358 8.83 12.25 -2.58
N TRP A 359 9.49 11.18 -3.00
CA TRP A 359 10.92 10.94 -2.81
C TRP A 359 11.57 10.53 -4.13
N PHE A 360 12.76 11.05 -4.40
CA PHE A 360 13.55 10.67 -5.57
C PHE A 360 14.56 9.60 -5.16
N LEU A 361 14.53 8.47 -5.86
CA LEU A 361 15.45 7.36 -5.69
C LEU A 361 16.50 7.36 -6.82
N PRO A 362 17.79 7.63 -6.52
CA PRO A 362 18.87 7.47 -7.49
C PRO A 362 19.20 5.97 -7.63
N MET A 363 18.60 5.30 -8.61
CA MET A 363 18.56 3.84 -8.70
C MET A 363 19.94 3.20 -8.93
N LYS A 364 20.17 2.03 -8.32
CA LYS A 364 21.40 1.24 -8.40
C LYS A 364 21.10 -0.19 -8.84
N TYR A 365 22.02 -0.82 -9.56
CA TYR A 365 21.95 -2.25 -9.87
C TYR A 365 21.82 -3.10 -8.58
N PRO A 366 20.95 -4.14 -8.52
CA PRO A 366 20.18 -4.76 -9.61
C PRO A 366 18.86 -4.06 -9.97
N PHE A 367 18.63 -2.83 -9.52
CA PHE A 367 17.45 -1.97 -9.74
C PHE A 367 16.19 -2.48 -9.04
N ILE A 368 15.69 -3.63 -9.46
CA ILE A 368 14.49 -4.27 -8.92
C ILE A 368 14.77 -5.76 -8.70
N LYS A 369 14.43 -6.30 -7.54
CA LYS A 369 14.53 -7.74 -7.24
C LYS A 369 13.32 -8.18 -6.43
N ILE A 370 12.73 -9.30 -6.82
CA ILE A 370 11.78 -10.04 -5.98
C ILE A 370 12.58 -11.13 -5.28
N THR A 371 12.35 -11.32 -3.98
CA THR A 371 12.96 -12.41 -3.20
C THR A 371 11.94 -13.06 -2.28
N TYR A 372 12.29 -14.25 -1.81
CA TYR A 372 11.49 -15.06 -0.91
C TYR A 372 12.38 -15.46 0.27
N GLU A 373 12.53 -14.53 1.20
CA GLU A 373 13.56 -14.57 2.25
C GLU A 373 13.00 -15.01 3.59
N GLU A 374 13.80 -15.75 4.36
CA GLU A 374 13.43 -16.18 5.71
C GLU A 374 13.34 -14.99 6.66
N ILE A 375 12.20 -14.87 7.35
CA ILE A 375 12.02 -13.98 8.50
C ILE A 375 11.50 -14.89 9.63
N PRO A 376 12.35 -15.25 10.61
CA PRO A 376 11.97 -16.21 11.65
C PRO A 376 10.76 -15.76 12.48
N LEU A 377 9.98 -16.71 12.97
CA LEU A 377 8.88 -16.44 13.90
C LEU A 377 9.42 -15.81 15.20
N PRO A 378 8.71 -14.84 15.81
CA PRO A 378 9.17 -14.19 17.03
C PRO A 378 9.33 -15.15 18.20
N ASN A 379 10.43 -15.00 18.94
CA ASN A 379 10.70 -15.71 20.19
C ASN A 379 10.88 -14.70 21.32
N LYS A 380 10.72 -15.12 22.57
CA LYS A 380 10.76 -14.27 23.78
C LYS A 380 12.05 -13.46 23.98
N GLN A 381 13.13 -13.80 23.26
CA GLN A 381 14.41 -13.08 23.26
C GLN A 381 14.54 -12.05 22.10
N ASN A 382 13.73 -12.17 21.03
CA ASN A 382 13.85 -11.38 19.79
C ASN A 382 12.54 -10.62 19.49
N THR A 383 12.19 -9.66 20.34
CA THR A 383 11.05 -8.75 20.12
C THR A 383 11.44 -7.44 19.40
N SER A 384 12.72 -7.24 19.10
CA SER A 384 13.24 -6.09 18.35
C SER A 384 13.50 -6.42 16.87
N PHE A 385 12.46 -6.23 16.06
CA PHE A 385 12.50 -5.96 14.62
C PHE A 385 11.66 -4.71 14.35
#